data_AF-A0A162Y5F3-F1
#
_entry.id   AF-A0A162Y5F3-F1
#
_cell.length_a   1.000
_cell.length_b   1.000
_cell.length_c   1.000
_cell.angle_alpha   90.00
_cell.angle_beta   90.00
_cell.angle_gamma   90.00
#
_symmetry.space_group_name_H-M   'P 1'
#
loop_
_entity.id
_entity.type
_entity.pdbx_description
1 polymer ?
#
loop_
_entity_poly.entity_id
_entity_poly.type
_entity_poly.pdbx_seq_one_letter_code
_entity_poly.pdbx_strand_id
1 'polypeptide(L)'
;MRAARGDRAILIPLIRQWKMEKYEELRSVQVSASFCAGAAIAGMPWSKTSDALWIANALFVSSLLCAIWAIISTIQTKSILDDLPVKEDLNTSLADIEVTRARRTILRYKRTPAFQHWIMLFIWQFPSMTMAYSWVTFLLALTVHVCDPFVRRSPWSDKNKTAIVYLVIGLLGLATYIFTAVFVYMSEKDLEHYVTDTTKKRDLENSSCNHASESPLTLPTIARMSRSSKGSVSFERFREDGFVEIDLEHEGAETVRAVEGLKCEKKKKTRLTLFN
;
A
#
# COMPACT_ATOMS: atom_id res chain seq x y z
N MET A 1 -12.77 -5.71 13.21
CA MET A 1 -12.08 -6.39 14.34
C MET A 1 -12.63 -6.04 15.73
N ARG A 2 -12.84 -4.77 16.11
CA ARG A 2 -13.40 -4.42 17.46
C ARG A 2 -14.81 -4.96 17.71
N ALA A 3 -15.67 -4.97 16.68
CA ALA A 3 -17.05 -5.44 16.79
C ALA A 3 -17.17 -6.96 17.03
N ALA A 4 -16.12 -7.74 16.75
CA ALA A 4 -16.15 -9.19 16.85
C ALA A 4 -16.20 -9.72 18.29
N ARG A 5 -16.09 -8.87 19.34
CA ARG A 5 -16.22 -9.21 20.78
C ARG A 5 -15.50 -10.49 21.28
N GLY A 6 -14.51 -11.01 20.54
CA GLY A 6 -13.80 -12.24 20.88
C GLY A 6 -14.31 -13.50 20.16
N ASP A 7 -15.29 -13.36 19.27
CA ASP A 7 -15.73 -14.44 18.39
C ASP A 7 -14.62 -14.83 17.41
N ARG A 8 -14.10 -16.04 17.59
CA ARG A 8 -12.94 -16.57 16.87
C ARG A 8 -13.27 -16.79 15.40
N ALA A 9 -14.48 -17.22 15.10
CA ALA A 9 -14.93 -17.51 13.75
C ALA A 9 -14.88 -16.25 12.86
N ILE A 10 -15.06 -15.07 13.46
CA ILE A 10 -15.02 -13.78 12.77
C ILE A 10 -13.62 -13.16 12.85
N LEU A 11 -12.92 -13.31 13.97
CA LEU A 11 -11.61 -12.66 14.16
C LEU A 11 -10.51 -13.26 13.27
N ILE A 12 -10.50 -14.59 13.11
CA ILE A 12 -9.50 -15.30 12.30
C ILE A 12 -9.50 -14.84 10.83
N PRO A 13 -10.64 -14.83 10.10
CA PRO A 13 -10.65 -14.39 8.71
C PRO A 13 -10.27 -12.91 8.59
N LEU A 14 -10.67 -12.06 9.54
CA LEU A 14 -10.28 -10.65 9.53
C LEU A 14 -8.76 -10.45 9.69
N ILE A 15 -8.11 -11.21 10.58
CA ILE A 15 -6.65 -11.15 10.75
C ILE A 15 -5.94 -11.63 9.48
N ARG A 16 -6.44 -12.70 8.86
CA ARG A 16 -5.91 -13.25 7.60
C ARG A 16 -6.00 -12.22 6.47
N GLN A 17 -7.15 -11.56 6.35
CA GLN A 17 -7.37 -10.51 5.36
C GLN A 17 -6.42 -9.33 5.62
N TRP A 18 -6.34 -8.83 6.86
CA TRP A 18 -5.43 -7.74 7.20
C TRP A 18 -3.96 -8.07 6.93
N LYS A 19 -3.51 -9.29 7.25
CA LYS A 19 -2.13 -9.74 6.98
C LYS A 19 -1.85 -9.71 5.48
N MET A 20 -2.79 -10.20 4.66
CA MET A 20 -2.67 -10.18 3.21
C MET A 20 -2.60 -8.75 2.67
N GLU A 21 -3.54 -7.88 3.07
CA GLU A 21 -3.56 -6.47 2.67
C GLU A 21 -2.26 -5.75 3.05
N LYS A 22 -1.74 -6.01 4.26
CA LYS A 22 -0.48 -5.42 4.70
C LYS A 22 0.74 -5.95 3.96
N TYR A 23 0.75 -7.23 3.58
CA TYR A 23 1.82 -7.79 2.78
C TYR A 23 1.88 -7.15 1.39
N GLU A 24 0.71 -6.99 0.75
CA GLU A 24 0.58 -6.30 -0.54
C GLU A 24 1.03 -4.83 -0.45
N GLU A 25 0.62 -4.12 0.61
CA GLU A 25 1.08 -2.76 0.87
C GLU A 25 2.60 -2.69 0.98
N LEU A 26 3.21 -3.55 1.81
CA LEU A 26 4.66 -3.59 1.99
C LEU A 26 5.40 -3.95 0.69
N ARG A 27 4.88 -4.91 -0.10
CA ARG A 27 5.43 -5.25 -1.42
C ARG A 27 5.44 -4.03 -2.34
N SER A 28 4.33 -3.30 -2.39
CA SER A 28 4.21 -2.10 -3.22
C SER A 28 5.18 -0.99 -2.76
N VAL A 29 5.36 -0.82 -1.45
CA VAL A 29 6.30 0.15 -0.86
C VAL A 29 7.74 -0.19 -1.23
N GLN A 30 8.13 -1.46 -1.13
CA GLN A 30 9.48 -1.91 -1.47
C GLN A 30 9.80 -1.71 -2.96
N VAL A 31 8.87 -2.08 -3.85
CA VAL A 31 9.05 -1.91 -5.30
C VAL A 31 9.16 -0.42 -5.64
N SER A 32 8.26 0.41 -5.10
CA SER A 32 8.26 1.86 -5.29
C SER A 32 9.53 2.53 -4.76
N ALA A 33 9.98 2.17 -3.55
CA ALA A 33 11.22 2.68 -2.97
C ALA A 33 12.45 2.25 -3.77
N SER A 34 12.49 1.02 -4.27
CA SER A 34 13.59 0.54 -5.12
C SER A 34 13.66 1.31 -6.44
N PHE A 35 12.51 1.60 -7.06
CA PHE A 35 12.44 2.44 -8.25
C PHE A 35 12.91 3.87 -7.97
N CYS A 36 12.47 4.46 -6.84
CA CYS A 36 12.93 5.78 -6.41
C CYS A 36 14.45 5.82 -6.16
N ALA A 37 15.01 4.78 -5.52
CA ALA A 37 16.46 4.67 -5.30
C ALA A 37 17.23 4.60 -6.63
N GLY A 38 16.76 3.79 -7.58
CA GLY A 38 17.32 3.71 -8.93
C GLY A 38 17.26 5.05 -9.66
N ALA A 39 16.12 5.75 -9.60
CA ALA A 39 15.95 7.07 -10.18
C ALA A 39 16.87 8.12 -9.54
N ALA A 40 17.02 8.09 -8.21
CA ALA A 40 17.93 8.98 -7.49
C ALA A 40 19.40 8.75 -7.90
N ILE A 41 19.84 7.49 -7.98
CA ILE A 41 21.20 7.14 -8.42
C ILE A 41 21.43 7.59 -9.87
N ALA A 42 20.45 7.38 -10.76
CA ALA A 42 20.53 7.81 -12.15
C ALA A 42 20.55 9.34 -12.32
N GLY A 43 19.92 10.07 -11.40
CA GLY A 43 19.87 11.54 -11.41
C GLY A 43 21.13 12.22 -10.84
N MET A 44 21.89 11.56 -9.96
CA MET A 44 23.08 12.14 -9.31
C MET A 44 24.17 12.66 -10.26
N PRO A 45 24.48 12.03 -11.41
CA PRO A 45 25.45 12.57 -12.37
C PRO A 45 25.07 13.96 -12.88
N TRP A 46 23.77 14.28 -12.99
CA TRP A 46 23.31 15.58 -13.48
C TRP A 46 23.57 16.71 -12.48
N SER A 47 23.66 16.40 -11.18
CA SER A 47 23.98 17.39 -10.15
C SER A 47 25.49 17.58 -9.92
N LYS A 48 26.37 16.85 -10.63
CA LYS A 48 27.83 16.97 -10.48
C LYS A 48 28.48 17.98 -11.42
N THR A 49 27.72 18.62 -12.29
CA THR A 49 28.26 19.74 -13.10
C THR A 49 28.67 20.87 -12.16
N SER A 50 29.81 21.53 -12.40
CA SER A 50 30.45 22.50 -11.50
C SER A 50 29.58 23.70 -11.09
N ASP A 51 28.42 23.86 -11.73
CA ASP A 51 27.42 24.91 -11.54
C ASP A 51 26.10 24.41 -10.93
N ALA A 52 26.01 23.19 -10.41
CA ALA A 52 24.77 22.75 -9.77
C ALA A 52 24.57 23.39 -8.38
N LEU A 53 23.34 23.78 -8.06
CA LEU A 53 22.97 24.19 -6.70
C LEU A 53 23.20 23.02 -5.73
N TRP A 54 23.96 23.26 -4.65
CA TRP A 54 24.28 22.25 -3.63
C TRP A 54 23.02 21.59 -3.04
N ILE A 55 21.91 22.34 -2.97
CA ILE A 55 20.64 21.87 -2.41
C ILE A 55 20.02 20.76 -3.27
N ALA A 56 20.20 20.76 -4.59
CA ALA A 56 19.72 19.68 -5.45
C ALA A 56 20.45 18.37 -5.12
N ASN A 57 21.77 18.43 -4.95
CA ASN A 57 22.58 17.26 -4.58
C ASN A 57 22.21 16.75 -3.18
N ALA A 58 22.01 17.66 -2.21
CA ALA A 58 21.55 17.29 -0.87
C ALA A 58 20.18 16.59 -0.92
N LEU A 59 19.23 17.10 -1.71
CA LEU A 59 17.90 16.50 -1.86
C LEU A 59 17.94 15.13 -2.55
N PHE A 60 18.80 14.92 -3.57
CA PHE A 60 19.00 13.60 -4.17
C PHE A 60 19.54 12.58 -3.17
N VAL A 61 20.53 12.96 -2.36
CA VAL A 61 21.08 12.08 -1.32
C VAL A 61 20.05 11.81 -0.22
N SER A 62 19.30 12.82 0.23
CA SER A 62 18.22 12.65 1.20
C SER A 62 17.13 11.70 0.67
N SER A 63 16.73 11.84 -0.58
CA SER A 63 15.76 10.94 -1.22
C SER A 63 16.27 9.50 -1.25
N LEU A 64 17.53 9.29 -1.63
CA LEU A 64 18.15 7.97 -1.65
C LEU A 64 18.19 7.35 -0.25
N LEU A 65 18.58 8.13 0.77
CA LEU A 65 18.58 7.66 2.16
C LEU A 65 17.19 7.27 2.63
N CYS A 66 16.17 8.10 2.36
CA CYS A 66 14.78 7.77 2.67
C CYS A 66 14.34 6.48 1.96
N ALA A 67 14.66 6.30 0.67
CA ALA A 67 14.33 5.08 -0.05
C ALA A 67 14.98 3.82 0.56
N ILE A 68 16.25 3.91 0.94
CA ILE A 68 16.96 2.81 1.63
C ILE A 68 16.31 2.48 2.98
N TRP A 69 15.98 3.50 3.78
CA TRP A 69 15.27 3.30 5.05
C TRP A 69 13.86 2.70 4.87
N ALA A 70 13.15 3.07 3.81
CA ALA A 70 11.85 2.48 3.47
C ALA A 70 11.98 0.99 3.11
N ILE A 71 13.04 0.60 2.38
CA ILE A 71 13.32 -0.82 2.05
C ILE A 71 13.67 -1.60 3.33
N ILE A 72 14.60 -1.10 4.14
CA ILE A 72 15.04 -1.78 5.38
C ILE A 72 13.85 -1.97 6.33
N SER A 73 13.07 -0.90 6.56
CA SER A 73 11.91 -0.97 7.46
C SER A 73 10.80 -1.86 6.91
N THR A 74 10.63 -1.93 5.58
CA THR A 74 9.73 -2.90 4.95
C THR A 74 10.17 -4.33 5.24
N ILE A 75 11.44 -4.67 5.03
CA ILE A 75 11.98 -6.02 5.29
C ILE A 75 11.79 -6.40 6.76
N GLN A 76 12.10 -5.48 7.69
CA GLN A 76 11.91 -5.71 9.13
C GLN A 76 10.43 -5.95 9.48
N THR A 77 9.52 -5.16 8.91
CA THR A 77 8.08 -5.31 9.14
C THR A 77 7.54 -6.61 8.54
N LYS A 78 8.04 -7.00 7.37
CA LYS A 78 7.70 -8.26 6.70
C LYS A 78 8.15 -9.47 7.53
N SER A 79 9.36 -9.45 8.08
CA SER A 79 9.84 -10.51 8.99
C SER A 79 8.96 -10.65 10.24
N ILE A 80 8.54 -9.54 10.86
CA ILE A 80 7.57 -9.56 11.98
C ILE A 80 6.22 -10.13 11.53
N LEU A 81 5.84 -9.88 10.27
CA LEU A 81 4.59 -10.35 9.68
C LEU A 81 4.63 -11.87 9.37
N ASP A 82 5.79 -12.38 8.98
CA ASP A 82 6.05 -13.78 8.67
C ASP A 82 6.10 -14.66 9.93
N ASP A 83 6.56 -14.11 11.06
CA ASP A 83 6.49 -14.75 12.38
C ASP A 83 5.04 -15.01 12.87
N LEU A 84 4.02 -14.46 12.19
CA LEU A 84 2.62 -14.80 12.46
C LEU A 84 2.22 -16.08 11.72
N PRO A 85 1.55 -17.04 12.38
CA PRO A 85 1.25 -18.36 11.83
C PRO A 85 0.53 -18.25 10.47
N VAL A 86 1.04 -18.99 9.49
CA VAL A 86 0.56 -19.01 8.10
C VAL A 86 -0.59 -20.00 7.96
N LYS A 87 -1.45 -19.72 6.99
CA LYS A 87 -2.76 -20.29 6.64
C LYS A 87 -2.93 -21.82 6.74
N GLU A 88 -1.86 -22.61 6.80
CA GLU A 88 -1.91 -24.07 6.70
C GLU A 88 -2.06 -24.77 8.05
N ASP A 89 -1.64 -24.14 9.15
CA ASP A 89 -1.83 -24.65 10.52
C ASP A 89 -3.14 -24.18 11.18
N LEU A 90 -3.94 -23.38 10.46
CA LEU A 90 -5.21 -22.82 10.95
C LEU A 90 -6.41 -23.78 10.83
N ASN A 91 -6.18 -25.09 10.81
CA ASN A 91 -7.25 -26.09 10.87
C ASN A 91 -7.59 -26.42 12.34
N THR A 92 -8.66 -25.79 12.82
CA THR A 92 -9.49 -26.16 14.00
C THR A 92 -8.86 -26.27 15.39
N SER A 93 -7.53 -26.22 15.55
CA SER A 93 -6.83 -26.31 16.85
C SER A 93 -5.77 -25.23 17.06
N LEU A 94 -5.94 -24.05 16.44
CA LEU A 94 -4.98 -22.96 16.67
C LEU A 94 -5.01 -22.56 18.15
N ALA A 95 -3.87 -22.75 18.83
CA ALA A 95 -3.78 -22.52 20.26
C ALA A 95 -4.17 -21.08 20.60
N ASP A 96 -4.98 -20.90 21.64
CA ASP A 96 -5.43 -19.59 22.14
C ASP A 96 -4.30 -18.57 22.30
N ILE A 97 -3.11 -19.10 22.58
CA ILE A 97 -1.87 -18.36 22.76
C ILE A 97 -1.48 -17.61 21.46
N GLU A 98 -1.63 -18.23 20.29
CA GLU A 98 -1.25 -17.66 19.01
C GLU A 98 -2.26 -16.62 18.52
N VAL A 99 -3.56 -16.90 18.65
CA VAL A 99 -4.61 -15.91 18.39
C VAL A 99 -4.44 -14.70 19.31
N THR A 100 -4.09 -14.95 20.58
CA THR A 100 -3.83 -13.88 21.54
C THR A 100 -2.54 -13.12 21.21
N ARG A 101 -1.50 -13.79 20.70
CA ARG A 101 -0.26 -13.14 20.25
C ARG A 101 -0.51 -12.29 19.01
N ALA A 102 -1.16 -12.82 17.98
CA ALA A 102 -1.55 -12.08 16.79
C ALA A 102 -2.45 -10.89 17.12
N ARG A 103 -3.45 -11.10 17.99
CA ARG A 103 -4.28 -10.02 18.52
C ARG A 103 -3.46 -9.02 19.33
N ARG A 104 -2.46 -9.41 20.12
CA ARG A 104 -1.60 -8.46 20.83
C ARG A 104 -0.66 -7.70 19.89
N THR A 105 -0.21 -8.31 18.79
CA THR A 105 0.68 -7.66 17.82
C THR A 105 -0.09 -6.68 16.93
N ILE A 106 -1.31 -7.04 16.51
CA ILE A 106 -2.16 -6.25 15.60
C ILE A 106 -3.03 -5.25 16.39
N LEU A 107 -3.59 -5.72 17.51
CA LEU A 107 -4.56 -5.01 18.35
C LEU A 107 -4.03 -4.87 19.77
N ARG A 108 -2.78 -4.43 19.99
CA ARG A 108 -2.29 -3.99 21.32
C ARG A 108 -3.03 -2.75 21.86
N TYR A 109 -4.30 -2.60 21.51
CA TYR A 109 -5.24 -1.62 21.98
C TYR A 109 -5.72 -2.04 23.38
N LYS A 110 -4.94 -1.67 24.40
CA LYS A 110 -5.48 -1.61 25.77
C LYS A 110 -6.57 -0.53 25.77
N ARG A 111 -7.63 -0.73 26.55
CA ARG A 111 -8.83 0.16 26.64
C ARG A 111 -8.49 1.61 27.01
N THR A 112 -7.25 1.90 27.40
CA THR A 112 -6.71 3.25 27.59
C THR A 112 -5.73 3.57 26.45
N PRO A 113 -5.94 4.65 25.67
CA PRO A 113 -5.04 5.05 24.59
C PRO A 113 -3.75 5.62 25.19
N ALA A 114 -2.83 4.75 25.58
CA ALA A 114 -1.50 5.13 26.00
C ALA A 114 -0.63 5.42 24.77
N PHE A 115 0.45 6.20 24.98
CA PHE A 115 1.49 6.53 23.99
C PHE A 115 2.01 5.32 23.18
N GLN A 116 2.01 4.12 23.78
CA GLN A 116 2.39 2.87 23.12
C GLN A 116 1.54 2.52 21.88
N HIS A 117 0.27 2.93 21.82
CA HIS A 117 -0.59 2.68 20.66
C HIS A 117 -0.16 3.53 19.45
N TRP A 118 0.14 4.81 19.70
CA TRP A 118 0.62 5.73 18.67
C TRP A 118 1.98 5.29 18.12
N ILE A 119 2.89 4.82 18.98
CA ILE A 119 4.17 4.25 18.55
C ILE A 119 3.95 3.04 17.65
N MET A 120 3.03 2.14 18.02
CA MET A 120 2.74 0.95 17.20
C MET A 120 2.19 1.34 15.83
N LEU A 121 1.20 2.24 15.77
CA LEU A 121 0.68 2.75 14.50
C LEU A 121 1.77 3.44 13.67
N PHE A 122 2.65 4.20 14.33
CA PHE A 122 3.79 4.83 13.68
C PHE A 122 4.72 3.78 13.06
N ILE A 123 5.10 2.74 13.79
CA ILE A 123 5.95 1.66 13.27
C ILE A 123 5.29 0.97 12.06
N TRP A 124 4.00 0.69 12.11
CA TRP A 124 3.27 0.06 11.00
C TRP A 124 3.11 0.96 9.77
N GLN A 125 3.13 2.28 9.94
CA GLN A 125 2.99 3.26 8.86
C GLN A 125 4.33 3.84 8.39
N PHE A 126 5.39 3.64 9.16
CA PHE A 126 6.72 4.20 8.93
C PHE A 126 7.28 3.87 7.54
N PRO A 127 7.21 2.62 7.02
CA PRO A 127 7.73 2.30 5.70
C PRO A 127 7.02 3.09 4.58
N SER A 128 5.68 3.15 4.63
CA SER A 128 4.86 3.87 3.64
C SER A 128 5.12 5.37 3.69
N MET A 129 5.19 5.96 4.88
CA MET A 129 5.52 7.37 5.07
C MET A 129 6.92 7.71 4.54
N THR A 130 7.91 6.88 4.86
CA THR A 130 9.30 7.10 4.42
C THR A 130 9.44 6.98 2.90
N MET A 131 8.70 6.06 2.28
CA MET A 131 8.60 5.96 0.82
C MET A 131 7.94 7.20 0.20
N ALA A 132 6.88 7.74 0.79
CA ALA A 132 6.30 8.99 0.31
C ALA A 132 7.31 10.15 0.41
N TYR A 133 8.07 10.24 1.51
CA TYR A 133 9.13 11.23 1.66
C TYR A 133 10.26 11.08 0.65
N SER A 134 10.66 9.86 0.28
CA SER A 134 11.67 9.66 -0.75
C SER A 134 11.22 10.23 -2.10
N TRP A 135 9.96 9.99 -2.48
CA TRP A 135 9.39 10.53 -3.71
C TRP A 135 9.25 12.05 -3.70
N VAL A 136 8.76 12.62 -2.60
CA VAL A 136 8.61 14.07 -2.49
C VAL A 136 9.97 14.76 -2.54
N THR A 137 10.97 14.25 -1.81
CA THR A 137 12.33 14.80 -1.84
C THR A 137 13.01 14.60 -3.20
N PHE A 138 12.75 13.51 -3.90
CA PHE A 138 13.21 13.29 -5.28
C PHE A 138 12.62 14.32 -6.25
N LEU A 139 11.29 14.54 -6.20
CA LEU A 139 10.61 15.52 -7.03
C LEU A 139 11.09 16.94 -6.72
N LEU A 140 11.35 17.26 -5.46
CA LEU A 140 11.96 18.53 -5.07
C LEU A 140 13.39 18.66 -5.63
N ALA A 141 14.21 17.60 -5.57
CA ALA A 141 15.56 17.61 -6.15
C ALA A 141 15.52 17.88 -7.66
N LEU A 142 14.63 17.19 -8.38
CA LEU A 142 14.40 17.41 -9.81
C LEU A 142 13.89 18.82 -10.11
N THR A 143 12.94 19.31 -9.32
CA THR A 143 12.38 20.66 -9.51
C THR A 143 13.45 21.72 -9.37
N VAL A 144 14.28 21.63 -8.32
CA VAL A 144 15.41 22.54 -8.12
C VAL A 144 16.40 22.43 -9.28
N HIS A 145 16.75 21.22 -9.71
CA HIS A 145 17.70 21.00 -10.79
C HIS A 145 17.21 21.59 -12.12
N VAL A 146 15.94 21.38 -12.46
CA VAL A 146 15.33 21.89 -13.69
C VAL A 146 15.12 23.40 -13.62
N CYS A 147 14.87 23.97 -12.43
CA CYS A 147 14.68 25.41 -12.23
C CYS A 147 15.99 26.20 -12.04
N ASP A 148 17.16 25.55 -12.06
CA ASP A 148 18.47 26.19 -11.97
C ASP A 148 18.64 27.42 -12.90
N PRO A 149 18.21 27.40 -14.19
CA PRO A 149 18.43 28.56 -15.04
C PRO A 149 17.58 29.78 -14.66
N PHE A 150 16.45 29.60 -13.98
CA PHE A 150 15.67 30.70 -13.40
C PHE A 150 16.37 31.31 -12.19
N VAL A 151 16.92 30.46 -11.32
CA VAL A 151 17.65 30.91 -10.12
C VAL A 151 18.88 31.72 -10.52
N ARG A 152 19.62 31.25 -11.54
CA ARG A 152 20.82 31.91 -12.05
C ARG A 152 20.56 33.10 -12.99
N ARG A 153 19.29 33.41 -13.29
CA ARG A 153 18.89 34.46 -14.25
C ARG A 153 19.63 34.34 -15.59
N SER A 154 19.77 33.11 -16.08
CA SER A 154 20.47 32.82 -17.34
C SER A 154 19.73 33.47 -18.52
N PRO A 155 20.42 33.91 -19.58
CA PRO A 155 19.76 34.41 -20.79
C PRO A 155 18.74 33.38 -21.33
N TRP A 156 17.71 33.88 -22.01
CA TRP A 156 16.63 33.05 -22.53
C TRP A 156 17.19 31.96 -23.47
N SER A 157 17.17 30.72 -23.00
CA SER A 157 17.71 29.54 -23.67
C SER A 157 16.66 28.42 -23.70
N ASP A 158 16.91 27.37 -24.47
CA ASP A 158 16.03 26.21 -24.53
C ASP A 158 15.87 25.52 -23.16
N LYS A 159 16.86 25.64 -22.27
CA LYS A 159 16.76 25.20 -20.87
C LYS A 159 15.59 25.86 -20.12
N ASN A 160 15.33 27.14 -20.37
CA ASN A 160 14.21 27.85 -19.74
C ASN A 160 12.88 27.32 -20.27
N LYS A 161 12.78 27.03 -21.57
CA LYS A 161 11.57 26.45 -22.17
C LYS A 161 11.27 25.08 -21.57
N THR A 162 12.28 24.22 -21.44
CA THR A 162 12.14 22.91 -20.78
C THR A 162 11.69 23.05 -19.34
N ALA A 163 12.22 24.02 -18.59
CA ALA A 163 11.83 24.26 -17.21
C ALA A 163 10.37 24.74 -17.07
N ILE A 164 9.88 25.59 -17.97
CA ILE A 164 8.46 26.01 -18.01
C ILE A 164 7.57 24.79 -18.25
N VAL A 165 7.89 23.98 -19.27
CA VAL A 165 7.09 22.79 -19.61
C VAL A 165 7.05 21.81 -18.43
N TYR A 166 8.19 21.57 -17.78
CA TYR A 166 8.28 20.74 -16.58
C TYR A 166 7.37 21.27 -15.46
N LEU A 167 7.40 22.57 -15.16
CA LEU A 167 6.57 23.17 -14.11
C LEU A 167 5.07 23.08 -14.42
N VAL A 168 4.67 23.28 -15.68
CA VAL A 168 3.26 23.16 -16.09
C VAL A 168 2.76 21.73 -15.90
N ILE A 169 3.54 20.73 -16.34
CA ILE A 169 3.20 19.31 -16.17
C ILE A 169 3.19 18.93 -14.69
N GLY A 170 4.17 19.40 -13.92
CA GLY A 170 4.26 19.18 -12.48
C GLY A 170 3.06 19.76 -11.72
N LEU A 171 2.64 20.98 -12.08
CA LEU A 171 1.45 21.62 -11.49
C LEU A 171 0.16 20.86 -11.84
N LEU A 172 0.03 20.38 -13.09
CA LEU A 172 -1.11 19.57 -13.50
C LEU A 172 -1.17 18.24 -12.72
N GLY A 173 -0.01 17.59 -12.53
CA GLY A 173 0.10 16.40 -11.69
C GLY A 173 -0.29 16.66 -10.23
N LEU A 174 0.19 17.76 -9.65
CA LEU A 174 -0.14 18.17 -8.28
C LEU A 174 -1.65 18.47 -8.13
N ALA A 175 -2.24 19.19 -9.08
CA ALA A 175 -3.68 19.48 -9.07
C ALA A 175 -4.51 18.19 -9.15
N THR A 176 -4.10 17.25 -10.00
CA THR A 176 -4.74 15.93 -10.11
C THR A 176 -4.64 15.16 -8.80
N TYR A 177 -3.47 15.17 -8.14
CA TYR A 177 -3.28 14.53 -6.84
C TYR A 177 -4.13 15.16 -5.74
N ILE A 178 -4.22 16.49 -5.67
CA ILE A 178 -5.08 17.18 -4.70
C ILE A 178 -6.54 16.82 -4.96
N PHE A 179 -6.96 16.78 -6.22
CA PHE A 179 -8.33 16.42 -6.58
C PHE A 179 -8.68 14.99 -6.16
N THR A 180 -7.80 14.01 -6.39
CA THR A 180 -8.03 12.63 -5.95
C THR A 180 -8.02 12.51 -4.42
N ALA A 181 -7.14 13.22 -3.72
CA ALA A 181 -7.11 13.24 -2.26
C ALA A 181 -8.40 13.83 -1.67
N VAL A 182 -8.90 14.94 -2.24
CA VAL A 182 -10.17 15.54 -1.84
C VAL A 182 -11.34 14.59 -2.12
N PHE A 183 -11.35 13.92 -3.27
CA PHE A 183 -12.40 12.96 -3.61
C PHE A 183 -12.45 11.79 -2.62
N VAL A 184 -11.31 11.21 -2.27
CA VAL A 184 -11.23 10.15 -1.26
C VAL A 184 -11.73 10.65 0.09
N TYR A 185 -11.27 11.83 0.52
CA TYR A 185 -11.71 12.43 1.77
C TYR A 185 -13.22 12.69 1.82
N MET A 186 -13.81 13.22 0.74
CA MET A 186 -15.25 13.42 0.64
C MET A 186 -16.01 12.07 0.67
N SER A 187 -15.51 11.06 -0.03
CA SER A 187 -16.15 9.72 -0.06
C SER A 187 -16.18 9.05 1.32
N GLU A 188 -15.14 9.23 2.13
CA GLU A 188 -15.13 8.74 3.52
C GLU A 188 -16.13 9.49 4.40
N LYS A 189 -16.23 10.81 4.21
CA LYS A 189 -17.18 11.64 4.95
C LYS A 189 -18.63 11.30 4.63
N ASP A 190 -18.95 11.07 3.36
CA ASP A 190 -20.29 10.64 2.93
C ASP A 190 -20.66 9.27 3.53
N LEU A 191 -19.69 8.36 3.64
CA LEU A 191 -19.90 7.06 4.28
C LEU A 191 -20.17 7.20 5.79
N GLU A 192 -19.45 8.06 6.49
CA GLU A 192 -19.68 8.36 7.92
C GLU A 192 -21.10 8.91 8.14
N HIS A 193 -21.54 9.84 7.28
CA HIS A 193 -22.90 10.38 7.34
C HIS A 193 -23.96 9.30 7.09
N TYR A 194 -23.77 8.43 6.10
CA TYR A 194 -24.69 7.34 5.82
C TYR A 194 -24.82 6.33 6.99
N VAL A 195 -23.71 6.00 7.64
CA VAL A 195 -23.70 5.06 8.79
C VAL A 195 -24.39 5.67 10.02
N THR A 196 -24.21 6.98 10.26
CA THR A 196 -24.84 7.66 11.39
C THR A 196 -26.35 7.80 11.20
N ASP A 197 -26.81 8.11 10.00
CA ASP A 197 -28.24 8.19 9.68
C ASP A 197 -28.95 6.84 9.77
N THR A 198 -28.32 5.77 9.28
CA THR A 198 -28.88 4.41 9.37
C THR A 198 -28.96 3.89 10.79
N THR A 199 -28.00 4.28 11.65
CA THR A 199 -28.03 3.93 13.09
C THR A 199 -29.18 4.65 13.79
N LYS A 200 -29.32 5.97 13.58
CA LYS A 200 -30.40 6.78 14.16
C LYS A 200 -31.79 6.30 13.73
N LYS A 201 -31.95 5.90 12.45
CA LYS A 201 -33.20 5.34 11.93
C LYS A 201 -33.58 4.03 12.62
N ARG A 202 -32.61 3.14 12.85
CA ARG A 202 -32.83 1.86 13.55
C ARG A 202 -33.25 2.07 15.01
N ASP A 203 -32.67 3.05 15.69
CA ASP A 203 -33.03 3.37 17.08
C ASP A 203 -34.46 3.93 17.19
N LEU A 204 -34.88 4.78 16.23
CA LEU A 204 -36.24 5.30 16.15
C LEU A 204 -37.28 4.18 15.88
N GLU A 205 -36.97 3.25 14.96
CA GLU A 205 -37.86 2.12 14.64
C GLU A 205 -38.02 1.17 15.83
N ASN A 206 -36.92 0.86 16.53
CA ASN A 206 -36.96 0.07 17.77
C ASN A 206 -37.75 0.76 18.89
N SER A 207 -37.66 2.09 19.01
CA SER A 207 -38.43 2.85 19.99
C SER A 207 -39.93 2.89 19.66
N SER A 208 -40.31 2.89 18.37
CA SER A 208 -41.73 2.92 17.96
C SER A 208 -42.44 1.59 18.18
N CYS A 209 -41.75 0.45 18.06
CA CYS A 209 -42.32 -0.88 18.31
C CYS A 209 -42.58 -1.16 19.80
N ASN A 210 -41.87 -0.50 20.72
CA ASN A 210 -42.06 -0.70 22.16
C ASN A 210 -43.31 0.00 22.72
N HIS A 211 -43.97 0.88 21.96
CA HIS A 211 -45.19 1.58 22.40
C HIS A 211 -46.51 0.99 21.87
N ALA A 212 -46.45 -0.05 21.03
CA ALA A 212 -47.64 -0.63 20.38
C ALA A 212 -48.16 -1.93 21.00
N SER A 213 -47.78 -2.29 22.24
CA SER A 213 -48.25 -3.52 22.89
C SER A 213 -48.75 -3.28 24.31
N GLU A 214 -49.99 -2.80 24.42
CA GLU A 214 -50.88 -3.14 25.53
C GLU A 214 -52.33 -3.21 25.00
N SER A 215 -52.65 -4.30 24.28
CA SER A 215 -54.04 -4.75 24.13
C SER A 215 -54.09 -6.29 24.04
N PRO A 216 -55.10 -6.95 24.65
CA PRO A 216 -55.03 -8.37 24.96
C PRO A 216 -55.42 -9.25 23.78
N LEU A 217 -54.63 -10.32 23.61
CA LEU A 217 -54.82 -11.56 22.86
C LEU A 217 -56.00 -11.66 21.88
N THR A 218 -55.68 -11.91 20.61
CA THR A 218 -56.33 -13.00 19.86
C THR A 218 -55.38 -13.57 18.80
N LEU A 219 -55.14 -14.87 18.90
CA LEU A 219 -54.28 -15.69 18.04
C LEU A 219 -54.86 -15.73 16.61
N PRO A 220 -54.03 -15.63 15.57
CA PRO A 220 -54.03 -16.72 14.60
C PRO A 220 -52.64 -17.10 14.06
N THR A 221 -52.43 -18.41 14.07
CA THR A 221 -51.57 -19.19 13.18
C THR A 221 -51.59 -18.67 11.73
N ILE A 222 -50.43 -18.51 11.08
CA ILE A 222 -50.23 -18.78 9.63
C ILE A 222 -48.73 -18.74 9.24
N ALA A 223 -48.46 -19.56 8.22
CA ALA A 223 -47.21 -20.09 7.72
C ALA A 223 -46.09 -19.10 7.31
N ARG A 224 -44.86 -19.58 7.51
CA ARG A 224 -43.58 -19.00 7.12
C ARG A 224 -43.31 -19.27 5.63
N MET A 225 -43.52 -18.28 4.76
CA MET A 225 -42.95 -18.28 3.41
C MET A 225 -41.60 -17.55 3.39
N SER A 226 -40.58 -18.28 2.94
CA SER A 226 -39.25 -17.81 2.58
C SER A 226 -39.32 -16.76 1.47
N ARG A 227 -38.73 -15.58 1.70
CA ARG A 227 -38.54 -14.55 0.66
C ARG A 227 -37.07 -14.24 0.50
N SER A 228 -36.54 -14.75 -0.61
CA SER A 228 -35.25 -14.44 -1.21
C SER A 228 -35.13 -12.94 -1.49
N SER A 229 -34.06 -12.30 -0.98
CA SER A 229 -33.71 -10.91 -1.27
C SER A 229 -32.49 -10.87 -2.19
N LYS A 230 -32.68 -10.17 -3.32
CA LYS A 230 -31.75 -9.97 -4.42
C LYS A 230 -30.58 -9.05 -4.05
N GLY A 231 -29.39 -9.45 -4.49
CA GLY A 231 -28.46 -8.61 -5.26
C GLY A 231 -27.81 -7.42 -4.58
N SER A 232 -26.77 -7.64 -3.79
CA SER A 232 -25.69 -6.66 -3.61
C SER A 232 -24.64 -6.88 -4.71
N VAL A 233 -24.50 -5.93 -5.63
CA VAL A 233 -23.40 -5.91 -6.60
C VAL A 233 -22.12 -5.60 -5.83
N SER A 234 -21.25 -6.61 -5.66
CA SER A 234 -19.95 -6.48 -4.99
C SER A 234 -18.96 -5.78 -5.91
N PHE A 235 -18.34 -4.72 -5.40
CA PHE A 235 -17.25 -3.96 -5.99
C PHE A 235 -15.93 -4.76 -6.07
N GLU A 236 -15.90 -6.01 -5.58
CA GLU A 236 -14.71 -6.89 -5.64
C GLU A 236 -14.34 -7.36 -7.05
N ARG A 237 -15.24 -7.28 -8.04
CA ARG A 237 -14.98 -7.81 -9.38
C ARG A 237 -14.00 -6.98 -10.23
N PHE A 238 -13.57 -5.82 -9.74
CA PHE A 238 -12.58 -4.98 -10.43
C PHE A 238 -11.13 -5.26 -10.00
N ARG A 239 -10.89 -6.21 -9.10
CA ARG A 239 -9.55 -6.50 -8.54
C ARG A 239 -8.90 -7.80 -9.06
N GLU A 240 -9.64 -8.67 -9.77
CA GLU A 240 -9.11 -9.96 -10.24
C GLU A 240 -8.39 -9.90 -11.61
N ASP A 241 -8.62 -8.86 -12.41
CA ASP A 241 -8.04 -8.78 -13.75
C ASP A 241 -6.81 -7.84 -13.78
N GLY A 242 -5.64 -8.41 -13.50
CA GLY A 242 -4.38 -7.88 -14.03
C GLY A 242 -3.32 -7.44 -13.01
N PHE A 243 -2.73 -8.41 -12.31
CA PHE A 243 -1.33 -8.29 -11.89
C PHE A 243 -0.58 -9.53 -12.35
N VAL A 244 0.27 -9.35 -13.38
CA VAL A 244 1.29 -10.33 -13.73
C VAL A 244 2.33 -10.30 -12.63
N GLU A 245 2.27 -11.31 -11.77
CA GLU A 245 3.27 -11.58 -10.77
C GLU A 245 4.60 -11.91 -11.46
N ILE A 246 5.51 -10.94 -11.49
CA ILE A 246 6.91 -11.20 -11.78
C ILE A 246 7.52 -11.73 -10.49
N ASP A 247 7.62 -13.06 -10.44
CA ASP A 247 8.30 -13.79 -9.37
C ASP A 247 9.82 -13.61 -9.55
N LEU A 248 10.44 -12.82 -8.67
CA LEU A 248 11.86 -12.44 -8.72
C LEU A 248 12.68 -13.15 -7.62
N GLU A 249 12.13 -14.15 -6.94
CA GLU A 249 12.80 -14.85 -5.82
C GLU A 249 13.38 -16.24 -6.17
N HIS A 250 13.85 -16.46 -7.39
CA HIS A 250 14.53 -17.73 -7.72
C HIS A 250 15.90 -17.69 -8.42
N GLU A 251 16.59 -16.55 -8.45
CA GLU A 251 18.02 -16.53 -8.81
C GLU A 251 18.85 -15.91 -7.70
N GLY A 252 19.49 -16.75 -6.88
CA GLY A 252 20.36 -16.27 -5.83
C GLY A 252 21.07 -17.32 -4.98
N ALA A 253 21.38 -18.50 -5.51
CA ALA A 253 22.30 -19.43 -4.84
C ALA A 253 22.90 -20.46 -5.82
N GLU A 254 23.75 -20.02 -6.76
CA GLU A 254 24.72 -20.94 -7.36
C GLU A 254 26.16 -20.56 -6.99
N THR A 255 26.70 -21.45 -6.17
CA THR A 255 28.04 -21.51 -5.63
C THR A 255 29.07 -21.64 -6.75
N VAL A 256 29.97 -20.66 -6.85
CA VAL A 256 31.20 -20.78 -7.64
C VAL A 256 32.07 -21.88 -7.05
N ARG A 257 32.10 -23.05 -7.71
CA ARG A 257 33.20 -24.01 -7.60
C ARG A 257 33.75 -24.28 -9.00
N ALA A 258 35.00 -23.88 -9.17
CA ALA A 258 35.85 -24.30 -10.27
C ALA A 258 36.06 -25.82 -10.21
N VAL A 259 35.76 -26.52 -11.31
CA VAL A 259 36.40 -27.77 -11.71
C VAL A 259 36.56 -27.77 -13.23
N GLU A 260 37.78 -28.00 -13.66
CA GLU A 260 38.26 -28.14 -15.03
C GLU A 260 37.63 -29.33 -15.77
N GLY A 261 37.56 -29.27 -17.11
CA GLY A 261 37.61 -30.48 -17.94
C GLY A 261 36.68 -30.53 -19.16
N LEU A 262 37.17 -30.00 -20.28
CA LEU A 262 37.03 -30.52 -21.66
C LEU A 262 35.75 -31.29 -22.06
N LYS A 263 34.97 -30.71 -23.01
CA LYS A 263 34.83 -31.32 -24.36
C LYS A 263 34.32 -30.34 -25.40
N CYS A 264 35.09 -30.27 -26.49
CA CYS A 264 34.78 -29.60 -27.75
C CYS A 264 33.73 -30.41 -28.52
N GLU A 265 32.61 -29.80 -28.89
CA GLU A 265 31.76 -30.33 -29.95
C GLU A 265 31.37 -29.22 -30.95
N LYS A 266 31.57 -29.56 -32.22
CA LYS A 266 31.49 -28.73 -33.41
C LYS A 266 30.11 -28.83 -34.08
N LYS A 267 29.72 -27.73 -34.75
CA LYS A 267 28.69 -27.61 -35.82
C LYS A 267 27.24 -27.63 -35.29
N LYS A 268 26.29 -26.85 -35.80
CA LYS A 268 26.03 -26.44 -37.19
C LYS A 268 25.54 -24.98 -37.28
N LYS A 269 25.96 -24.35 -38.37
CA LYS A 269 25.58 -23.02 -38.84
C LYS A 269 24.23 -23.13 -39.57
N THR A 270 23.18 -22.49 -39.06
CA THR A 270 21.89 -22.41 -39.75
C THR A 270 21.81 -21.06 -40.47
N ARG A 271 21.90 -21.11 -41.80
CA ARG A 271 21.47 -20.06 -42.73
C ARG A 271 20.00 -20.32 -43.09
N LEU A 272 19.38 -19.32 -43.71
CA LEU A 272 18.04 -19.25 -44.37
C LEU A 272 17.00 -18.47 -43.56
N THR A 273 16.23 -17.53 -44.09
CA THR A 273 16.18 -16.82 -45.40
C THR A 273 15.15 -15.70 -45.20
N LEU A 274 15.43 -14.51 -45.71
CA LEU A 274 14.45 -13.45 -45.95
C LEU A 274 13.62 -13.81 -47.19
N PHE A 275 12.30 -13.64 -47.13
CA PHE A 275 11.46 -13.46 -48.31
C PHE A 275 10.71 -12.13 -48.18
N ASN A 276 10.62 -11.46 -49.33
CA ASN A 276 10.01 -10.15 -49.61
C ASN A 276 8.62 -9.95 -49.01
#